data_AF-A0A519QNN6-F1
#
_entry.id   AF-A0A519QNN6-F1
#
_cell.length_a   1.000
_cell.length_b   1.000
_cell.length_c   1.000
_cell.angle_alpha   90.00
_cell.angle_beta   90.00
_cell.angle_gamma   90.00
#
_symmetry.space_group_name_H-M   'P 1'
#
loop_
_entity.id
_entity.type
_entity.pdbx_description
1 polymer ?
#
loop_
_entity_poly.entity_id
_entity_poly.type
_entity_poly.pdbx_seq_one_letter_code
_entity_poly.pdbx_strand_id
1 'polypeptide(L)'
;DYVENALEIDIEMPVGTKFWFTTPPDFDIVDEVLDEATQLKNSKNAEADALLIFSCAGRSPVLGPLVTAENDGLADVWKTPMAGFFTYGEYGRTKNGKQEFHSGACCWVALKEK
;
A
#
# COMPACT_ATOMS: atom_id res chain seq x y z
N ASP A 1 32.78 -12.05 7.99
CA ASP A 1 31.56 -12.74 7.57
C ASP A 1 30.45 -11.71 7.64
N TYR A 2 30.17 -11.05 6.51
CA TYR A 2 29.27 -9.89 6.44
C TYR A 2 27.91 -10.25 5.82
N VAL A 3 27.68 -11.56 5.61
CA VAL A 3 26.51 -12.08 4.90
C VAL A 3 25.47 -12.58 5.89
N GLU A 4 25.89 -13.18 7.00
CA GLU A 4 24.97 -13.58 8.07
C GLU A 4 24.63 -12.40 8.99
N ASN A 5 23.33 -12.17 9.22
CA ASN A 5 22.77 -11.12 10.09
C ASN A 5 22.94 -9.67 9.60
N ALA A 6 23.13 -9.46 8.30
CA ALA A 6 23.10 -8.13 7.69
C ALA A 6 21.66 -7.69 7.38
N LEU A 7 21.41 -6.39 7.47
CA LEU A 7 20.22 -5.76 6.90
C LEU A 7 20.48 -5.52 5.41
N GLU A 8 19.71 -6.18 4.56
CA GLU A 8 19.72 -5.94 3.12
C GLU A 8 18.70 -4.84 2.80
N ILE A 9 19.15 -3.81 2.08
CA ILE A 9 18.37 -2.63 1.76
C ILE A 9 18.65 -2.26 0.30
N ASP A 10 17.60 -2.06 -0.49
CA ASP A 10 17.69 -1.76 -1.93
C ASP A 10 18.14 -0.30 -2.23
N ILE A 11 18.42 0.49 -1.19
CA ILE A 11 18.80 1.90 -1.29
C ILE A 11 20.08 2.20 -0.50
N GLU A 12 20.92 3.08 -1.03
CA GLU A 12 22.12 3.55 -0.32
C GLU A 12 21.73 4.33 0.94
N MET A 13 22.29 3.93 2.09
CA MET A 13 21.98 4.54 3.38
C MET A 13 23.18 5.32 3.93
N PRO A 14 23.09 6.65 4.06
CA PRO A 14 24.15 7.45 4.68
C PRO A 14 24.43 7.02 6.12
N VAL A 15 25.69 7.02 6.52
CA VAL A 15 26.10 6.71 7.89
C VAL A 15 25.43 7.66 8.88
N GLY A 16 24.83 7.10 9.93
CA GLY A 16 24.10 7.86 10.95
C GLY A 16 22.61 8.06 10.65
N THR A 17 22.11 7.54 9.52
CA THR A 17 20.67 7.54 9.23
C THR A 17 19.91 6.75 10.29
N LYS A 18 18.80 7.31 10.77
CA LYS A 18 17.84 6.63 11.64
C LYS A 18 16.66 6.20 10.79
N PHE A 19 16.27 4.95 10.90
CA PHE A 19 15.08 4.41 10.27
C PHE A 19 14.29 3.58 11.27
N TRP A 20 13.01 3.42 11.00
CA TRP A 20 12.08 2.71 11.85
C TRP A 20 11.86 1.31 11.28
N PHE A 21 11.94 0.31 12.13
CA PHE A 21 11.46 -1.02 11.79
C PHE A 21 9.99 -1.12 12.16
N THR A 22 9.24 -1.76 11.28
CA THR A 22 7.92 -2.30 11.63
C THR A 22 8.04 -3.81 11.73
N THR A 23 7.21 -4.42 12.58
CA THR A 23 6.96 -5.85 12.47
C THR A 23 6.39 -6.15 11.08
N PRO A 24 6.68 -7.33 10.51
CA PRO A 24 6.00 -7.78 9.31
C PRO A 24 4.49 -7.63 9.53
N PRO A 25 3.76 -7.13 8.54
CA PRO A 25 2.32 -7.08 8.62
C PRO A 25 1.78 -8.49 8.87
N ASP A 26 0.79 -8.60 9.75
CA ASP A 26 0.14 -9.87 10.02
C ASP A 26 -0.76 -10.24 8.81
N PHE A 27 -1.27 -11.46 8.79
CA PHE A 27 -2.07 -11.98 7.67
C PHE A 27 -3.36 -11.19 7.43
N ASP A 28 -3.76 -10.32 8.38
CA ASP A 28 -4.95 -9.47 8.34
C ASP A 28 -4.77 -8.15 7.56
N ILE A 29 -3.56 -7.84 7.06
CA ILE A 29 -3.32 -6.59 6.33
C ILE A 29 -4.24 -6.41 5.11
N VAL A 30 -4.60 -7.51 4.44
CA VAL A 30 -5.53 -7.47 3.33
C VAL A 30 -6.91 -7.05 3.82
N ASP A 31 -7.39 -7.66 4.90
CA ASP A 31 -8.70 -7.36 5.49
C ASP A 31 -8.77 -5.90 5.94
N GLU A 32 -7.70 -5.37 6.56
CA GLU A 32 -7.63 -3.96 6.97
C GLU A 32 -7.76 -3.00 5.77
N VAL A 33 -7.05 -3.27 4.67
CA VAL A 33 -7.13 -2.45 3.44
C VAL A 33 -8.53 -2.50 2.83
N LEU A 34 -9.17 -3.68 2.81
CA LEU A 34 -10.53 -3.85 2.27
C LEU A 34 -11.60 -3.19 3.15
N ASP A 35 -11.43 -3.24 4.48
CA ASP A 35 -12.29 -2.55 5.43
C ASP A 35 -12.17 -1.03 5.29
N GLU A 36 -10.96 -0.49 5.17
CA GLU A 36 -10.75 0.93 4.92
C GLU A 36 -11.37 1.38 3.58
N ALA A 37 -11.21 0.59 2.52
CA ALA A 37 -11.82 0.87 1.22
C ALA A 37 -13.35 0.89 1.30
N THR A 38 -13.94 -0.10 1.97
CA THR A 38 -15.38 -0.21 2.18
C THR A 38 -15.90 0.96 3.02
N GLN A 39 -15.21 1.32 4.09
CA GLN A 39 -15.55 2.47 4.93
C GLN A 39 -15.47 3.78 4.15
N LEU A 40 -14.44 3.99 3.32
CA LEU A 40 -14.33 5.21 2.51
C LEU A 40 -15.48 5.32 1.51
N LYS A 41 -15.80 4.22 0.81
CA LYS A 41 -16.91 4.16 -0.15
C LYS A 41 -18.24 4.49 0.52
N ASN A 42 -18.52 3.87 1.66
CA ASN A 42 -19.79 4.05 2.37
C ASN A 42 -19.90 5.42 3.07
N SER A 43 -18.85 5.88 3.75
CA SER A 43 -18.89 7.13 4.53
C SER A 43 -19.11 8.38 3.66
N LYS A 44 -18.68 8.32 2.40
CA LYS A 44 -18.82 9.43 1.44
C LYS A 44 -19.95 9.24 0.45
N ASN A 45 -20.70 8.12 0.51
CA ASN A 45 -21.54 7.63 -0.60
C ASN A 45 -20.80 7.80 -1.95
N ALA A 46 -19.51 7.46 -1.94
CA ALA A 46 -18.63 7.74 -3.06
C ALA A 46 -18.86 6.72 -4.18
N GLU A 47 -19.17 7.22 -5.36
CA GLU A 47 -19.08 6.46 -6.60
C GLU A 47 -17.74 6.72 -7.28
N ALA A 48 -17.27 5.73 -8.05
CA ALA A 48 -16.06 5.86 -8.85
C ALA A 48 -16.26 5.23 -10.23
N ASP A 49 -15.85 5.94 -11.26
CA ASP A 49 -15.84 5.48 -12.66
C ASP A 49 -14.50 4.81 -13.03
N ALA A 50 -13.47 5.00 -12.21
CA ALA A 50 -12.21 4.26 -12.29
C ALA A 50 -11.46 4.23 -10.93
N LEU A 51 -10.59 3.25 -10.75
CA LEU A 51 -9.68 3.13 -9.61
C LEU A 51 -8.22 3.06 -10.10
N LEU A 52 -7.35 3.90 -9.52
CA LEU A 52 -5.91 3.81 -9.69
C LEU A 52 -5.26 3.19 -8.46
N ILE A 53 -4.40 2.19 -8.64
CA ILE A 53 -3.70 1.50 -7.55
C ILE A 53 -2.19 1.71 -7.68
N PHE A 54 -1.56 2.01 -6.55
CA PHE A 54 -0.12 2.18 -6.36
C PHE A 54 0.29 1.28 -5.21
N SER A 55 0.94 0.16 -5.52
CA SER A 55 1.36 -0.83 -4.52
C SER A 55 2.87 -0.81 -4.37
N CYS A 56 3.40 -0.74 -3.16
CA CYS A 56 4.84 -0.78 -2.98
C CYS A 56 5.39 -2.14 -3.46
N ALA A 57 6.43 -2.13 -4.29
CA ALA A 57 7.07 -3.30 -4.86
C ALA A 57 7.58 -4.27 -3.79
N GLY A 58 7.94 -3.76 -2.61
CA GLY A 58 8.32 -4.56 -1.44
C GLY A 58 7.17 -5.42 -0.88
N ARG A 59 5.90 -5.14 -1.22
CA ARG A 59 4.77 -5.97 -0.81
C ARG A 59 4.75 -7.32 -1.51
N SER A 60 5.15 -7.40 -2.78
CA SER A 60 5.17 -8.67 -3.53
C SER A 60 6.04 -9.74 -2.86
N PRO A 61 7.33 -9.49 -2.52
CA PRO A 61 8.15 -10.48 -1.83
C PRO A 61 7.71 -10.74 -0.37
N VAL A 62 7.08 -9.77 0.31
CA VAL A 62 6.65 -9.92 1.71
C VAL A 62 5.31 -10.67 1.84
N LEU A 63 4.34 -10.34 1.00
CA LEU A 63 2.96 -10.81 1.09
C LEU A 63 2.65 -11.95 0.10
N GLY A 64 3.46 -12.11 -0.94
CA GLY A 64 3.27 -13.15 -1.95
C GLY A 64 1.87 -13.10 -2.59
N PRO A 65 1.11 -14.21 -2.60
CA PRO A 65 -0.23 -14.27 -3.20
C PRO A 65 -1.25 -13.28 -2.62
N LEU A 66 -1.04 -12.79 -1.39
CA LEU A 66 -1.96 -11.85 -0.74
C LEU A 66 -2.03 -10.50 -1.48
N VAL A 67 -1.01 -10.12 -2.25
CA VAL A 67 -1.07 -8.92 -3.10
C VAL A 67 -2.15 -9.05 -4.18
N THR A 68 -2.35 -10.25 -4.73
CA THR A 68 -3.43 -10.50 -5.69
C THR A 68 -4.78 -10.47 -5.00
N ALA A 69 -4.90 -11.11 -3.82
CA ALA A 69 -6.14 -11.09 -3.04
C ALA A 69 -6.58 -9.67 -2.65
N GLU A 70 -5.62 -8.80 -2.28
CA GLU A 70 -5.88 -7.37 -2.03
C GLU A 70 -6.44 -6.66 -3.26
N ASN A 71 -5.84 -6.86 -4.44
CA ASN A 71 -6.31 -6.24 -5.68
C ASN A 71 -7.70 -6.73 -6.09
N ASP A 72 -7.94 -8.04 -5.98
CA ASP A 72 -9.25 -8.64 -6.30
C ASP A 72 -10.33 -8.13 -5.34
N GLY A 73 -10.03 -8.04 -4.04
CA GLY A 73 -10.92 -7.46 -3.06
C GLY A 73 -11.21 -5.97 -3.31
N LEU A 74 -10.21 -5.18 -3.69
CA LEU A 74 -10.41 -3.77 -4.06
C LEU A 74 -11.31 -3.65 -5.31
N ALA A 75 -11.13 -4.53 -6.30
CA ALA A 75 -11.99 -4.58 -7.48
C ALA A 75 -13.45 -4.93 -7.10
N ASP A 76 -13.66 -5.85 -6.16
CA ASP A 76 -14.98 -6.23 -5.66
C ASP A 76 -15.66 -5.14 -4.83
N VAL A 77 -14.89 -4.38 -4.04
CA VAL A 77 -15.38 -3.24 -3.26
C VAL A 77 -15.83 -2.13 -4.21
N TRP A 78 -14.99 -1.73 -5.17
CA TRP A 78 -15.26 -0.57 -6.02
C TRP A 78 -16.16 -0.87 -7.21
N LYS A 79 -16.05 -2.06 -7.81
CA LYS A 79 -16.79 -2.54 -8.99
C LYS A 79 -16.67 -1.60 -10.20
N THR A 80 -15.45 -1.13 -10.46
CA THR A 80 -15.12 -0.16 -11.50
C THR A 80 -13.81 -0.55 -12.17
N PRO A 81 -13.53 -0.12 -13.43
CA PRO A 81 -12.25 -0.39 -14.07
C PRO A 81 -11.07 0.04 -13.20
N MET A 82 -10.11 -0.86 -13.06
CA MET A 82 -8.96 -0.70 -12.17
C MET A 82 -7.66 -0.80 -12.96
N ALA A 83 -6.74 0.12 -12.72
CA ALA A 83 -5.40 0.11 -13.30
C ALA A 83 -4.38 0.54 -12.25
N GLY A 84 -3.13 0.12 -12.41
CA GLY A 84 -2.10 0.43 -11.42
C GLY A 84 -0.73 -0.11 -11.79
N PHE A 85 0.23 0.16 -10.91
CA PHE A 85 1.60 -0.34 -11.03
C PHE A 85 2.28 -0.41 -9.67
N PHE A 86 3.39 -1.14 -9.61
CA PHE A 86 4.23 -1.20 -8.42
C PHE A 86 5.14 0.02 -8.31
N THR A 87 5.24 0.59 -7.11
CA THR A 87 6.10 1.75 -6.81
C THR A 87 7.22 1.37 -5.84
N TYR A 88 8.25 2.20 -5.68
CA TYR A 88 9.27 2.01 -4.64
C TYR A 88 8.94 2.74 -3.33
N GLY A 89 7.70 3.21 -3.17
CA GLY A 89 7.20 3.94 -2.02
C GLY A 89 6.37 5.14 -2.42
N GLU A 90 5.53 5.58 -1.49
CA GLU A 90 4.50 6.58 -1.70
C GLU A 90 4.74 7.80 -0.80
N TYR A 91 4.80 8.99 -1.40
CA TYR A 91 4.76 10.24 -0.65
C TYR A 91 3.31 10.62 -0.38
N GLY A 92 2.94 10.69 0.89
CA GLY A 92 1.56 10.91 1.26
C GLY A 92 1.37 11.25 2.72
N ARG A 93 0.12 11.60 3.04
CA ARG A 93 -0.32 11.86 4.41
C ARG A 93 -1.26 10.74 4.84
N THR A 94 -0.99 10.12 5.98
CA THR A 94 -1.95 9.23 6.63
C THR A 94 -3.16 10.00 7.16
N LYS A 95 -4.21 9.31 7.59
CA LYS A 95 -5.37 9.95 8.22
C LYS A 95 -4.92 10.83 9.39
N ASN A 96 -5.09 12.15 9.27
CA ASN A 96 -4.65 13.17 10.24
C ASN A 96 -3.12 13.29 10.44
N GLY A 97 -2.29 12.67 9.60
CA GLY A 97 -0.83 12.69 9.71
C GLY A 97 -0.15 13.92 9.09
N LYS A 98 1.18 13.87 8.99
CA LYS A 98 2.01 14.77 8.16
C LYS A 98 2.31 14.13 6.80
N GLN A 99 2.84 14.92 5.87
CA GLN A 99 3.39 14.39 4.62
C GLN A 99 4.69 13.66 4.95
N GLU A 100 4.72 12.36 4.69
CA GLU A 100 5.86 11.49 4.95
C GLU A 100 6.06 10.56 3.75
N PHE A 101 7.20 9.88 3.72
CA PHE A 101 7.45 8.77 2.81
C PHE A 101 6.94 7.47 3.45
N HIS A 102 6.15 6.71 2.72
CA HIS A 102 5.59 5.43 3.15
C HIS A 102 6.14 4.33 2.26
N SER A 103 6.73 3.31 2.88
CA SER A 103 7.15 2.08 2.22
C SER A 103 6.24 0.93 2.65
N GLY A 104 6.04 -0.06 1.79
CA GLY A 104 5.16 -1.19 2.11
C GLY A 104 3.67 -0.84 2.10
N ALA A 105 3.28 0.34 1.59
CA ALA A 105 1.88 0.74 1.51
C ALA A 105 1.20 0.23 0.23
N CYS A 106 -0.12 0.10 0.30
CA CYS A 106 -0.99 -0.02 -0.88
C CYS A 106 -1.91 1.19 -0.89
N CYS A 107 -1.65 2.10 -1.83
CA CYS A 107 -2.41 3.34 -1.98
C CYS A 107 -3.33 3.22 -3.20
N TRP A 108 -4.51 3.81 -3.13
CA TRP A 108 -5.44 3.84 -4.26
C TRP A 108 -6.21 5.15 -4.32
N VAL A 109 -6.66 5.48 -5.53
CA VAL A 109 -7.39 6.72 -5.83
C VAL A 109 -8.65 6.37 -6.61
N ALA A 110 -9.80 6.65 -6.01
CA ALA A 110 -11.10 6.55 -6.66
C ALA A 110 -11.38 7.83 -7.49
N LEU A 111 -11.63 7.67 -8.79
CA LEU A 111 -11.87 8.75 -9.73
C LEU A 111 -13.34 8.78 -10.15
N LYS A 112 -13.95 9.96 -10.17
CA LYS A 112 -15.31 10.20 -10.68
C LYS A 112 -15.24 11.30 -11.74
N GLU A 113 -15.81 11.04 -12.92
CA GLU A 113 -15.98 12.06 -13.96
C GLU A 113 -16.94 13.15 -13.48
N LYS A 114 -16.70 14.40 -13.90
CA LYS A 114 -17.53 15.56 -13.53
C LYS A 114 -18.53 15.91 -14.60
#